data_AF-A0A431UT74-F1
#
_entry.id   AF-A0A431UT74-F1
#
_cell.length_a   1.000
_cell.length_b   1.000
_cell.length_c   1.000
_cell.angle_alpha   90.00
_cell.angle_beta   90.00
_cell.angle_gamma   90.00
#
_symmetry.space_group_name_H-M   'P 1'
#
loop_
_entity.id
_entity.type
_entity.pdbx_description
1 polymer ?
#
loop_
_entity_poly.entity_id
_entity_poly.type
_entity_poly.pdbx_seq_one_letter_code
_entity_poly.pdbx_strand_id
1 'polypeptide(L)' 'MILKIYRIIHLVWTGIFAFYISIPILEQGSMERKFIDEALFIVLWIIGVFLLFNKKLAKYGFLLTILPFIFAIFIYIF' A
#
# COMPACT_ATOMS: atom_id res chain seq x y z
N MET A 1 16.57 18.22 0.19
CA MET A 1 15.26 18.62 0.74
C MET A 1 14.10 18.11 -0.12
N ILE A 2 14.13 18.34 -1.44
CA ILE A 2 13.13 17.88 -2.43
C ILE A 2 12.85 16.36 -2.37
N LEU A 3 13.88 15.52 -2.33
CA LEU A 3 13.71 14.06 -2.23
C LEU A 3 13.00 13.61 -0.95
N LYS A 4 13.07 14.37 0.15
CA LYS A 4 12.35 14.03 1.38
C LYS A 4 10.87 14.38 1.27
N ILE A 5 10.56 15.55 0.70
CA ILE A 5 9.18 16.02 0.49
C ILE A 5 8.45 15.07 -0.47
N TYR A 6 9.09 14.66 -1.57
CA TYR A 6 8.51 13.70 -2.51
C TYR A 6 8.15 12.36 -1.84
N ARG A 7 9.04 11.84 -0.98
CA ARG A 7 8.80 10.59 -0.23
C ARG A 7 7.60 10.70 0.71
N ILE A 8 7.44 11.85 1.35
CA ILE A 8 6.32 12.12 2.27
C ILE A 8 5.01 12.21 1.49
N ILE A 9 4.98 12.99 0.40
CA ILE A 9 3.78 13.09 -0.47
C ILE A 9 3.42 11.71 -1.03
N HIS A 10 4.42 10.95 -1.50
CA HIS A 10 4.24 9.58 -1.96
C HIS A 10 3.63 8.68 -0.89
N LEU A 11 4.14 8.75 0.34
CA LEU A 11 3.63 7.99 1.47
C LEU A 11 2.20 8.37 1.85
N VAL A 12 1.89 9.67 1.90
CA VAL A 12 0.56 10.14 2.28
C VAL A 12 -0.47 9.65 1.28
N TRP A 13 -0.25 9.84 -0.03
CA TRP A 13 -1.22 9.37 -1.01
C TRP A 13 -1.29 7.83 -1.02
N THR A 14 -0.17 7.10 -1.09
CA THR A 14 -0.22 5.62 -1.10
C THR A 14 -0.83 5.02 0.16
N GLY A 15 -0.65 5.65 1.32
CA GLY A 15 -1.27 5.24 2.58
C GLY A 15 -2.77 5.45 2.60
N ILE A 16 -3.25 6.60 2.09
CA ILE A 16 -4.68 6.86 1.91
C ILE A 16 -5.30 5.78 1.01
N PHE A 17 -4.67 5.48 -0.12
CA PHE A 17 -5.17 4.46 -1.04
C PHE A 17 -5.14 3.05 -0.45
N ALA A 18 -4.05 2.65 0.22
CA ALA A 18 -3.97 1.35 0.89
C ALA A 18 -5.09 1.19 1.93
N PHE A 19 -5.39 2.25 2.68
CA PHE A 19 -6.50 2.27 3.63
C PHE A 19 -7.87 2.19 2.92
N TYR A 20 -8.12 3.00 1.90
CA TYR A 20 -9.37 2.96 1.14
C TYR A 20 -9.61 1.63 0.43
N ILE A 21 -8.57 0.96 -0.06
CA ILE A 21 -8.67 -0.37 -0.67
C ILE A 21 -9.07 -1.41 0.37
N SER A 22 -8.62 -1.27 1.62
CA SER A 22 -8.97 -2.20 2.69
C SER A 22 -10.43 -2.07 3.17
N ILE A 23 -11.04 -0.88 3.09
CA ILE A 23 -12.41 -0.61 3.58
C ILE A 23 -13.52 -1.42 2.89
N PRO A 24 -13.68 -1.40 1.55
CA PRO A 24 -14.77 -2.10 0.88
C PRO A 24 -14.60 -3.63 0.89
N ILE A 25 -13.40 -4.14 1.19
CA ILE A 25 -13.17 -5.59 1.36
C ILE A 25 -13.74 -6.04 2.72
N LEU A 26 -13.58 -5.23 3.78
CA LEU A 26 -14.12 -5.47 5.12
C LEU A 26 -15.65 -5.59 5.14
N GLU A 27 -16.35 -4.87 4.26
CA GLU A 27 -17.82 -4.85 4.20
C GLU A 27 -18.44 -6.10 3.54
N GLN A 28 -17.67 -6.93 2.82
CA GLN A 28 -18.22 -8.04 2.02
C GLN A 28 -18.30 -9.42 2.75
N GLY A 29 -18.23 -9.46 4.09
CA GLY A 29 -18.80 -10.55 4.89
C GLY A 29 -18.15 -11.95 4.84
N SER A 30 -17.11 -12.21 4.05
CA SER A 30 -16.36 -13.49 4.10
C SER A 30 -15.14 -13.37 5.02
N MET A 31 -15.36 -13.45 6.33
CA MET A 31 -14.42 -13.01 7.37
C MET A 31 -13.00 -13.62 7.35
N GLU A 32 -12.77 -14.80 6.76
CA GLU A 32 -11.48 -15.49 6.98
C GLU A 32 -10.44 -15.27 5.88
N ARG A 33 -10.80 -15.34 4.58
CA ARG A 33 -9.82 -15.12 3.50
C ARG A 33 -9.61 -13.65 3.17
N LYS A 34 -10.69 -12.86 3.15
CA LYS A 34 -10.64 -11.43 2.80
C LYS A 34 -9.84 -10.60 3.80
N PHE A 35 -9.96 -10.92 5.09
CA PHE A 35 -9.21 -10.23 6.14
C PHE A 35 -7.70 -10.46 6.04
N ILE A 36 -7.27 -11.66 5.62
CA ILE A 36 -5.85 -11.96 5.38
C ILE A 36 -5.33 -11.12 4.22
N ASP A 37 -6.10 -11.03 3.12
CA ASP A 37 -5.70 -10.23 1.96
C ASP A 37 -5.60 -8.73 2.30
N GLU A 38 -6.53 -8.20 3.08
CA GLU A 38 -6.52 -6.81 3.58
C GLU A 38 -5.30 -6.52 4.47
N ALA A 39 -5.07 -7.38 5.45
CA ALA A 39 -3.93 -7.25 6.36
C ALA A 39 -2.61 -7.34 5.58
N LEU A 40 -2.53 -8.21 4.58
CA LEU A 40 -1.36 -8.32 3.71
C LEU A 40 -1.09 -7.02 2.94
N PHE A 41 -2.11 -6.33 2.42
CA PHE A 41 -1.91 -5.04 1.72
C PHE A 41 -1.36 -3.96 2.65
N ILE A 42 -1.89 -3.86 3.87
CA ILE A 42 -1.40 -2.91 4.88
C ILE A 42 0.03 -3.27 5.30
N VAL A 43 0.32 -4.55 5.55
CA VAL A 43 1.67 -5.02 5.92
C VAL A 43 2.67 -4.76 4.80
N LEU A 44 2.33 -5.05 3.55
CA LEU A 44 3.17 -4.75 2.38
C LEU A 44 3.44 -3.25 2.25
N TRP A 45 2.43 -2.41 2.49
CA TRP A 45 2.61 -0.96 2.49
C TRP A 45 3.57 -0.52 3.61
N ILE A 46 3.39 -1.01 4.84
CA ILE A 46 4.29 -0.71 5.99
C ILE A 46 5.73 -1.13 5.69
N ILE A 47 5.94 -2.33 5.12
CA ILE A 47 7.28 -2.78 4.69
C ILE A 47 7.84 -1.82 3.64
N GLY A 48 7.02 -1.42 2.66
CA GLY A 48 7.38 -0.43 1.66
C GLY A 48 7.82 0.90 2.28
N VAL A 49 7.07 1.39 3.27
CA VAL A 49 7.40 2.61 4.04
C VAL A 49 8.80 2.48 4.66
N PHE A 50 9.07 1.38 5.35
CA PHE A 50 10.35 1.15 6.01
C PHE A 50 11.52 1.16 5.02
N LEU A 51 11.36 0.50 3.87
CA LEU A 51 12.37 0.47 2.81
C LEU A 51 12.58 1.84 2.15
N LEU A 52 11.55 2.67 2.10
CA LEU A 52 11.58 4.02 1.52
C LEU A 52 12.55 4.96 2.27
N PHE A 53 12.74 4.73 3.57
CA PHE A 53 13.71 5.46 4.40
C PHE A 53 15.14 4.87 4.34
N ASN A 54 15.31 3.66 3.80
CA ASN A 54 16.62 3.08 3.55
C ASN A 54 17.17 3.52 2.18
N LYS A 55 18.26 4.30 2.16
CA LYS A 55 18.81 4.91 0.92
C LYS A 55 19.10 3.90 -0.19
N LYS A 56 19.57 2.69 0.14
CA LYS A 56 19.90 1.65 -0.85
C LYS A 56 18.66 0.93 -1.38
N LEU A 57 17.59 0.89 -0.59
CA LEU A 57 16.38 0.12 -0.88
C LEU A 57 15.17 0.98 -1.24
N ALA A 58 15.33 2.31 -1.28
CA ALA A 58 14.24 3.24 -1.52
C ALA A 58 13.46 2.93 -2.81
N LYS A 59 14.13 2.46 -3.88
CA LYS A 59 13.48 2.04 -5.12
C LYS A 59 12.47 0.91 -4.89
N TYR A 60 12.81 -0.07 -4.06
CA TYR A 60 11.90 -1.16 -3.68
C TYR A 60 10.79 -0.68 -2.75
N GLY A 61 11.07 0.29 -1.87
CA GLY A 61 10.04 0.93 -1.04
C GLY A 61 8.96 1.63 -1.87
N PHE A 62 9.36 2.36 -2.92
CA PHE A 62 8.40 2.98 -3.85
C PHE A 62 7.55 1.94 -4.59
N LEU A 63 8.14 0.83 -5.03
CA LEU A 63 7.40 -0.25 -5.69
C LEU A 63 6.39 -0.92 -4.73
N LEU A 64 6.82 -1.25 -3.52
CA LEU A 64 5.99 -1.93 -2.52
C LEU A 64 4.82 -1.07 -2.05
N THR A 65 5.03 0.23 -1.87
CA THR A 65 3.95 1.15 -1.46
C THR A 65 2.90 1.37 -2.55
N ILE A 66 3.23 1.16 -3.83
CA ILE A 66 2.28 1.24 -4.95
C ILE A 66 1.57 -0.10 -5.22
N LEU A 67 2.17 -1.22 -4.80
CA LEU A 67 1.66 -2.56 -5.09
C LEU A 67 0.18 -2.77 -4.73
N PRO A 68 -0.31 -2.34 -3.54
CA PRO A 68 -1.73 -2.46 -3.19
C PRO A 68 -2.65 -1.78 -4.21
N PHE A 69 -2.23 -0.65 -4.76
CA PHE A 69 -2.99 0.10 -5.75
C PHE A 69 -3.07 -0.64 -7.09
N ILE A 70 -1.97 -1.24 -7.55
CA ILE A 70 -1.96 -2.06 -8.77
C ILE A 70 -2.87 -3.27 -8.60
N PHE A 71 -2.81 -3.94 -7.46
CA PHE A 71 -3.68 -5.08 -7.15
C PHE A 71 -5.15 -4.67 -7.09
N ALA A 72 -5.48 -3.56 -6.44
CA ALA A 72 -6.84 -3.06 -6.40
C ALA A 72 -7.37 -2.73 -7.79
N ILE A 73 -6.58 -2.05 -8.64
CA ILE A 73 -6.95 -1.82 -10.04
C ILE A 73 -7.28 -3.15 -10.73
N PHE A 74 -6.43 -4.16 -10.56
CA PHE A 74 -6.66 -5.46 -11.20
C PHE A 74 -7.92 -6.16 -10.70
N ILE A 75 -8.23 -6.07 -9.40
CA ILE A 75 -9.39 -6.75 -8.79
C ILE A 75 -10.72 -6.02 -9.08
N TYR A 76 -10.71 -4.69 -9.11
CA TYR A 76 -11.93 -3.89 -9.18
C TYR A 76 -12.28 -3.39 -10.59
N ILE A 77 -11.30 -3.31 -11.52
CA ILE A 77 -11.50 -2.78 -12.87
C ILE A 77 -11.55 -3.87 -13.94
N PHE A 78 -10.80 -4.97 -13.77
CA PHE A 78 -10.76 -6.10 -14.70
C PHE A 78 -11.53 -7.30 -14.15
#